data_AF-A0A9D6M0L9-F1
#
_entry.id   AF-A0A9D6M0L9-F1
#
_cell.length_a   1.000
_cell.length_b   1.000
_cell.length_c   1.000
_cell.angle_alpha   90.00
_cell.angle_beta   90.00
_cell.angle_gamma   90.00
#
_symmetry.space_group_name_H-M   'P 1'
#
loop_
_entity.id
_entity.type
_entity.pdbx_description
1 polymer ?
#
loop_
_entity_poly.entity_id
_entity_poly.type
_entity_poly.pdbx_seq_one_letter_code
_entity_poly.pdbx_strand_id
1 'polypeptide(L)'
;MAMKVAEKTKVEARHRALGLSDAQTLEIYWLMLLARRLDERMWILHRQHEVAFHISGIGHEATQVGSAFALKKAHDYFFPYYRDMAMVIAWGVTPRDLLLAMYGKQADPFSGARQMPQHYGSRALNIVTVSSPVASQIPQASGAALAIKYKGTDQVVVTCFGEGSTAEGDFHEGLNWAGIHKLPVIFLCEN
;
A
#
# COMPACT_ATOMS: atom_id res chain seq x y z
N MET A 1 -40.60 -14.73 -42.57
CA MET A 1 -40.61 -13.99 -41.29
C MET A 1 -39.19 -14.03 -40.74
N ALA A 2 -38.40 -12.98 -40.98
CA ALA A 2 -36.98 -12.97 -40.59
C ALA A 2 -36.86 -12.72 -39.09
N MET A 3 -36.22 -13.65 -38.35
CA MET A 3 -35.86 -13.43 -36.96
C MET A 3 -34.90 -12.24 -36.87
N LYS A 4 -35.34 -11.16 -36.23
CA LYS A 4 -34.43 -10.11 -35.75
C LYS A 4 -33.49 -10.76 -34.74
N VAL A 5 -32.21 -10.88 -35.11
CA VAL A 5 -31.14 -11.21 -34.18
C VAL A 5 -31.14 -10.10 -33.13
N ALA A 6 -31.44 -10.46 -31.88
CA ALA A 6 -31.41 -9.53 -30.77
C ALA A 6 -30.01 -8.89 -30.70
N GLU A 7 -29.97 -7.57 -30.80
CA GLU A 7 -28.78 -6.76 -30.58
C GLU A 7 -28.28 -7.07 -29.17
N LYS A 8 -27.13 -7.75 -29.05
CA LYS A 8 -26.49 -7.97 -27.76
C LYS A 8 -26.15 -6.60 -27.20
N THR A 9 -26.91 -6.14 -26.21
CA THR A 9 -26.58 -4.95 -25.42
C THR A 9 -25.15 -5.13 -24.92
N LYS A 10 -24.20 -4.37 -25.47
CA LYS A 10 -22.83 -4.33 -24.97
C LYS A 10 -22.91 -3.79 -23.56
N VAL A 11 -22.92 -4.68 -22.57
CA VAL A 11 -22.77 -4.28 -21.17
C VAL A 11 -21.43 -3.59 -21.07
N GLU A 12 -21.45 -2.29 -20.79
CA GLU A 12 -20.24 -1.52 -20.59
C GLU A 12 -19.47 -2.11 -19.41
N ALA A 13 -18.18 -2.35 -19.59
CA ALA A 13 -17.38 -2.98 -18.56
C ALA A 13 -17.28 -2.03 -17.35
N ARG A 14 -17.49 -2.56 -16.14
CA ARG A 14 -17.65 -1.78 -14.89
C ARG A 14 -16.51 -0.79 -14.63
N HIS A 15 -15.29 -1.13 -15.02
CA HIS A 15 -14.11 -0.27 -14.81
C HIS A 15 -14.18 1.03 -15.61
N ARG A 16 -14.82 1.03 -16.79
CA ARG A 16 -14.98 2.25 -17.61
C ARG A 16 -15.92 3.26 -16.96
N ALA A 17 -16.97 2.79 -16.28
CA ALA A 17 -17.86 3.63 -15.49
C ALA A 17 -17.15 4.28 -14.28
N LEU A 18 -16.03 3.71 -13.83
CA LEU A 18 -15.15 4.26 -12.79
C LEU A 18 -14.04 5.17 -13.36
N GLY A 19 -14.04 5.44 -14.67
CA GLY A 19 -13.02 6.25 -15.33
C GLY A 19 -11.69 5.53 -15.56
N LEU A 20 -11.63 4.21 -15.38
CA LEU A 20 -10.43 3.41 -15.65
C LEU A 20 -10.39 2.95 -17.09
N SER A 21 -9.21 3.02 -17.69
CA SER A 21 -8.93 2.39 -18.99
C SER A 21 -8.80 0.87 -18.87
N ASP A 22 -8.98 0.16 -19.98
CA ASP A 22 -8.72 -1.29 -20.06
C ASP A 22 -7.26 -1.61 -19.68
N ALA A 23 -6.31 -0.76 -20.07
CA ALA A 23 -4.90 -0.90 -19.74
C ALA A 23 -4.64 -0.77 -18.23
N GLN A 24 -5.19 0.25 -17.57
CA GLN A 24 -5.09 0.41 -16.11
C GLN A 24 -5.73 -0.77 -15.38
N THR A 25 -6.84 -1.31 -15.89
CA THR A 25 -7.51 -2.46 -15.28
C THR A 25 -6.65 -3.72 -15.37
N LEU A 26 -5.99 -3.94 -16.50
CA LEU A 26 -5.01 -5.03 -16.64
C LEU A 26 -3.78 -4.81 -15.77
N GLU A 27 -3.31 -3.57 -15.61
CA GLU A 27 -2.19 -3.23 -14.73
C GLU A 27 -2.55 -3.50 -13.26
N ILE A 28 -3.73 -3.08 -12.80
CA ILE A 28 -4.25 -3.37 -11.45
C ILE A 28 -4.28 -4.89 -11.22
N TYR A 29 -4.83 -5.65 -12.18
CA TYR A 29 -4.85 -7.11 -12.10
C TYR A 29 -3.43 -7.71 -12.03
N TRP A 30 -2.52 -7.23 -12.87
CA TRP A 30 -1.14 -7.68 -12.89
C TRP A 30 -0.42 -7.42 -11.57
N LEU A 31 -0.59 -6.23 -10.97
CA LEU A 31 0.02 -5.87 -9.70
C LEU A 31 -0.51 -6.73 -8.54
N MET A 32 -1.82 -7.00 -8.52
CA MET A 32 -2.40 -7.93 -7.54
C MET A 32 -1.84 -9.35 -7.70
N LEU A 33 -1.74 -9.84 -8.94
CA LEU A 33 -1.19 -11.16 -9.22
C LEU A 33 0.30 -11.25 -8.86
N LEU A 34 1.07 -10.22 -9.19
CA LEU A 34 2.49 -10.12 -8.87
C LEU A 34 2.71 -10.16 -7.36
N ALA A 35 1.95 -9.37 -6.60
CA ALA A 35 2.02 -9.36 -5.14
C ALA A 35 1.68 -10.73 -4.55
N ARG A 36 0.58 -11.37 -5.01
CA ARG A 36 0.19 -12.73 -4.61
C ARG A 36 1.32 -13.74 -4.84
N ARG A 37 1.89 -13.77 -6.06
CA ARG A 37 2.93 -14.75 -6.41
C ARG A 37 4.24 -14.51 -5.67
N LEU A 38 4.59 -13.24 -5.43
CA LEU A 38 5.75 -12.89 -4.63
C LEU A 38 5.56 -13.34 -3.18
N ASP A 39 4.39 -13.12 -2.59
CA ASP A 39 4.06 -13.53 -1.22
C ASP A 39 4.15 -15.06 -1.05
N GLU A 40 3.49 -15.81 -1.94
CA GLU A 40 3.56 -17.27 -1.96
C GLU A 40 5.00 -17.77 -2.05
N ARG A 41 5.83 -17.12 -2.88
CA ARG A 41 7.25 -17.49 -3.01
C ARG A 41 8.04 -17.16 -1.74
N MET A 42 7.84 -15.99 -1.16
CA MET A 42 8.49 -15.57 0.09
C MET A 42 8.12 -16.49 1.25
N TRP A 43 6.88 -16.97 1.30
CA TRP A 43 6.45 -17.96 2.29
C TRP A 43 7.20 -19.29 2.13
N ILE A 44 7.38 -19.77 0.90
CA ILE A 44 8.19 -20.97 0.63
C ILE A 44 9.64 -20.77 1.10
N LEU A 45 10.25 -19.62 0.78
CA LEU A 45 11.62 -19.31 1.20
C LEU A 45 11.77 -19.29 2.72
N HIS A 46 10.79 -18.71 3.43
CA HIS A 46 10.78 -18.70 4.89
C HIS A 46 10.68 -20.12 5.45
N ARG A 47 9.81 -20.96 4.87
CA ARG A 47 9.67 -22.39 5.25
C ARG A 47 10.92 -23.22 4.95
N GLN A 48 11.77 -22.76 4.01
CA GLN A 48 13.06 -23.36 3.69
C GLN A 48 14.21 -22.79 4.55
N HIS A 49 13.94 -21.85 5.44
CA HIS A 49 14.93 -21.11 6.23
C HIS A 49 15.94 -20.31 5.39
N GLU A 50 15.58 -19.99 4.14
CA GLU A 50 16.38 -19.13 3.25
C GLU A 50 16.28 -17.65 3.63
N VAL A 51 15.19 -17.27 4.31
CA VAL A 51 14.92 -15.93 4.82
C VAL A 51 14.42 -16.01 6.25
N ALA A 52 14.71 -15.00 7.07
CA ALA A 52 14.52 -15.08 8.52
C ALA A 52 13.06 -14.92 8.97
N PHE A 53 12.23 -14.20 8.20
CA PHE A 53 10.89 -13.81 8.63
C PHE A 53 10.00 -13.42 7.44
N HIS A 54 8.70 -13.77 7.47
CA HIS A 54 7.69 -13.35 6.48
C HIS A 54 6.32 -13.19 7.16
N ILE A 55 5.61 -12.11 6.83
CA ILE A 55 4.20 -11.87 7.18
C ILE A 55 3.40 -11.75 5.89
N SER A 56 2.51 -12.70 5.63
CA SER A 56 1.72 -12.66 4.40
C SER A 56 0.70 -11.50 4.39
N GLY A 57 0.57 -10.82 3.24
CA GLY A 57 -0.50 -9.85 2.94
C GLY A 57 -1.61 -10.43 2.05
N ILE A 58 -1.64 -11.76 1.92
CA ILE A 58 -2.59 -12.46 1.06
C ILE A 58 -4.03 -12.13 1.46
N GLY A 59 -4.79 -11.57 0.51
CA GLY A 59 -6.20 -11.19 0.67
C GLY A 59 -6.42 -9.67 0.61
N HIS A 60 -5.35 -8.90 0.80
CA HIS A 60 -5.42 -7.44 0.91
C HIS A 60 -5.09 -6.73 -0.42
N GLU A 61 -4.75 -7.48 -1.47
CA GLU A 61 -4.19 -6.92 -2.71
C GLU A 61 -5.15 -5.97 -3.42
N ALA A 62 -6.45 -6.26 -3.42
CA ALA A 62 -7.44 -5.42 -4.10
C ALA A 62 -7.56 -4.04 -3.43
N THR A 63 -7.65 -4.00 -2.10
CA THR A 63 -7.72 -2.77 -1.30
C THR A 63 -6.46 -1.94 -1.48
N GLN A 64 -5.29 -2.59 -1.41
CA GLN A 64 -3.98 -1.96 -1.50
C GLN A 64 -3.70 -1.39 -2.90
N VAL A 65 -3.82 -2.22 -3.95
CA VAL A 65 -3.57 -1.79 -5.33
C VAL A 65 -4.61 -0.76 -5.77
N GLY A 66 -5.89 -0.96 -5.42
CA GLY A 66 -6.95 0.01 -5.71
C GLY A 66 -6.67 1.38 -5.08
N SER A 67 -6.28 1.42 -3.81
CA SER A 67 -5.91 2.65 -3.10
C SER A 67 -4.72 3.35 -3.74
N ALA A 68 -3.68 2.60 -4.15
CA ALA A 68 -2.51 3.19 -4.79
C ALA A 68 -2.82 3.87 -6.13
N PHE A 69 -3.82 3.39 -6.89
CA PHE A 69 -4.25 4.02 -8.15
C PHE A 69 -5.05 5.31 -7.95
N ALA A 70 -5.60 5.54 -6.77
CA ALA A 70 -6.29 6.78 -6.43
C ALA A 70 -5.34 7.89 -5.95
N LEU A 71 -4.04 7.60 -5.78
CA LEU A 71 -3.05 8.49 -5.17
C LEU A 71 -1.92 8.84 -6.14
N LYS A 72 -1.25 9.97 -5.90
CA LYS A 72 -0.11 10.45 -6.69
C LYS A 72 1.20 9.87 -6.13
N LYS A 73 1.62 8.74 -6.69
CA LYS A 73 2.88 8.06 -6.36
C LYS A 73 4.08 9.02 -6.43
N ALA A 74 5.02 8.91 -5.49
CA ALA A 74 6.19 9.79 -5.34
C ALA A 74 5.89 11.30 -5.11
N HIS A 75 4.61 11.67 -4.94
CA HIS A 75 4.18 13.02 -4.56
C HIS A 75 3.48 12.98 -3.20
N ASP A 76 2.45 12.16 -3.06
CA ASP A 76 1.79 11.90 -1.79
C ASP A 76 2.68 11.07 -0.86
N TYR A 77 2.51 11.27 0.44
CA TYR A 77 3.25 10.52 1.46
C TYR A 77 2.52 9.26 1.85
N PHE A 78 3.26 8.15 1.94
CA PHE A 78 2.75 6.86 2.35
C PHE A 78 3.42 6.39 3.64
N PHE A 79 2.62 6.12 4.65
CA PHE A 79 3.00 5.46 5.90
C PHE A 79 2.43 4.03 5.89
N PRO A 80 3.24 3.03 5.47
CA PRO A 80 2.75 1.66 5.35
C PRO A 80 2.58 0.99 6.72
N TYR A 81 1.80 -0.08 6.76
CA TYR A 81 1.95 -1.15 7.74
C TYR A 81 2.59 -2.39 7.10
N TYR A 82 2.99 -3.34 7.93
CA TYR A 82 3.84 -4.46 7.52
C TYR A 82 3.24 -5.40 6.46
N ARG A 83 1.90 -5.45 6.25
CA ARG A 83 1.30 -6.26 5.16
C ARG A 83 1.01 -5.49 3.88
N ASP A 84 1.50 -4.25 3.74
CA ASP A 84 1.30 -3.41 2.55
C ASP A 84 2.12 -3.80 1.31
N MET A 85 2.50 -5.07 1.17
CA MET A 85 3.40 -5.47 0.09
C MET A 85 2.80 -5.16 -1.29
N ALA A 86 1.49 -5.37 -1.50
CA ALA A 86 0.86 -5.06 -2.78
C ALA A 86 0.79 -3.54 -3.02
N MET A 87 0.56 -2.76 -1.96
CA MET A 87 0.52 -1.30 -2.05
C MET A 87 1.89 -0.73 -2.40
N VAL A 88 2.97 -1.15 -1.73
CA VAL A 88 4.32 -0.65 -2.04
C VAL A 88 4.78 -1.06 -3.45
N ILE A 89 4.39 -2.25 -3.93
CA ILE A 89 4.63 -2.66 -5.32
C ILE A 89 3.90 -1.72 -6.28
N ALA A 90 2.60 -1.49 -6.07
CA ALA A 90 1.82 -0.56 -6.88
C ALA A 90 2.34 0.88 -6.80
N TRP A 91 2.97 1.26 -5.69
CA TRP A 91 3.59 2.55 -5.44
C TRP A 91 4.91 2.76 -6.22
N GLY A 92 5.56 1.67 -6.64
CA GLY A 92 6.78 1.70 -7.46
C GLY A 92 7.97 0.92 -6.89
N VAL A 93 7.81 0.24 -5.75
CA VAL A 93 8.86 -0.67 -5.23
C VAL A 93 8.92 -1.92 -6.09
N THR A 94 10.12 -2.35 -6.48
CA THR A 94 10.26 -3.53 -7.33
C THR A 94 10.28 -4.83 -6.51
N PRO A 95 9.87 -5.98 -7.09
CA PRO A 95 10.03 -7.29 -6.45
C PRO A 95 11.49 -7.59 -6.06
N ARG A 96 12.45 -7.07 -6.83
CA ARG A 96 13.88 -7.22 -6.53
C ARG A 96 14.24 -6.50 -5.22
N ASP A 97 13.75 -5.28 -5.03
CA ASP A 97 14.01 -4.49 -3.80
C ASP A 97 13.47 -5.22 -2.58
N LEU A 98 12.25 -5.73 -2.68
CA LEU A 98 11.62 -6.53 -1.63
C LEU A 98 12.43 -7.79 -1.30
N LEU A 99 12.91 -8.52 -2.31
CA LEU A 99 13.74 -9.72 -2.09
C LEU A 99 15.11 -9.38 -1.52
N LEU A 100 15.73 -8.24 -1.89
CA LEU A 100 16.99 -7.81 -1.30
C LEU A 100 16.84 -7.54 0.20
N ALA A 101 15.76 -6.85 0.59
CA ALA A 101 15.41 -6.63 2.00
C ALA A 101 15.11 -7.96 2.71
N MET A 102 14.34 -8.84 2.08
CA MET A 102 13.98 -10.16 2.61
C MET A 102 15.19 -11.03 2.97
N TYR A 103 16.23 -10.99 2.11
CA TYR A 103 17.48 -11.71 2.29
C TYR A 103 18.54 -10.95 3.11
N GLY A 104 18.21 -9.76 3.63
CA GLY A 104 19.16 -8.92 4.37
C GLY A 104 20.41 -8.58 3.56
N LYS A 105 20.26 -8.29 2.27
CA LYS A 105 21.40 -7.95 1.40
C LYS A 105 21.81 -6.49 1.62
N GLN A 106 23.12 -6.21 1.52
CA GLN A 106 23.66 -4.84 1.60
C GLN A 106 23.00 -3.88 0.61
N ALA A 107 22.56 -4.39 -0.55
CA ALA A 107 21.87 -3.60 -1.57
C ALA A 107 20.38 -3.35 -1.27
N ASP A 108 19.86 -3.77 -0.11
CA ASP A 108 18.52 -3.40 0.36
C ASP A 108 18.35 -1.87 0.33
N PRO A 109 17.44 -1.36 -0.52
CA PRO A 109 17.28 0.08 -0.68
C PRO A 109 16.49 0.73 0.47
N PHE A 110 15.87 -0.05 1.36
CA PHE A 110 15.02 0.49 2.42
C PHE A 110 15.83 0.85 3.66
N SER A 111 16.69 -0.06 4.11
CA SER A 111 17.41 0.09 5.38
C SER A 111 18.89 -0.30 5.32
N GLY A 112 19.37 -0.82 4.19
CA GLY A 112 20.69 -1.45 4.09
C GLY A 112 20.80 -2.69 4.98
N ALA A 113 19.76 -3.52 5.02
CA ALA A 113 19.65 -4.75 5.80
C ALA A 113 19.67 -4.57 7.33
N ARG A 114 19.25 -3.39 7.82
CA ARG A 114 19.19 -3.08 9.26
C ARG A 114 17.84 -3.37 9.88
N GLN A 115 16.79 -3.40 9.06
CA GLN A 115 15.43 -3.67 9.49
C GLN A 115 15.03 -5.11 9.22
N MET A 116 14.00 -5.56 9.92
CA MET A 116 13.34 -6.83 9.65
C MET A 116 12.74 -6.81 8.22
N PRO A 117 12.62 -7.97 7.55
CA PRO A 117 11.85 -8.05 6.31
C PRO A 117 10.46 -7.43 6.45
N GLN A 118 9.96 -6.83 5.37
CA GLN A 118 8.69 -6.11 5.30
C GLN A 118 8.62 -4.78 6.06
N HIS A 119 9.76 -4.29 6.54
CA HIS A 119 9.89 -2.90 6.91
C HIS A 119 10.29 -2.06 5.68
N TYR A 120 9.30 -1.69 4.90
CA TYR A 120 9.48 -0.93 3.66
C TYR A 120 9.96 0.50 3.97
N GLY A 121 10.56 1.17 2.99
CA GLY A 121 10.88 2.59 3.07
C GLY A 121 11.53 3.08 1.79
N SER A 122 11.20 4.29 1.33
CA SER A 122 11.84 4.86 0.14
C SER A 122 11.61 6.36 0.11
N ARG A 123 12.70 7.12 0.29
CA ARG A 123 12.66 8.58 0.20
C ARG A 123 12.26 9.05 -1.20
N ALA A 124 12.71 8.35 -2.24
CA ALA A 124 12.40 8.72 -3.63
C ALA A 124 10.91 8.52 -3.97
N LEU A 125 10.23 7.61 -3.28
CA LEU A 125 8.81 7.30 -3.49
C LEU A 125 7.90 7.92 -2.41
N ASN A 126 8.44 8.73 -1.50
CA ASN A 126 7.75 9.25 -0.31
C ASN A 126 7.12 8.16 0.56
N ILE A 127 7.76 6.99 0.64
CA ILE A 127 7.39 5.91 1.54
C ILE A 127 8.18 6.07 2.83
N VAL A 128 7.49 6.35 3.93
CA VAL A 128 8.12 6.47 5.26
C VAL A 128 8.47 5.08 5.77
N THR A 129 9.63 4.96 6.42
CA THR A 129 10.14 3.68 6.90
C THR A 129 9.22 3.09 7.95
N VAL A 130 8.79 1.85 7.72
CA VAL A 130 7.96 1.07 8.65
C VAL A 130 8.77 0.70 9.90
N SER A 131 8.09 0.66 11.04
CA SER A 131 8.59 0.15 12.32
C SER A 131 7.71 -1.01 12.82
N SER A 132 8.22 -1.83 13.75
CA SER A 132 7.44 -2.93 14.33
C SER A 132 6.29 -2.51 15.25
N PRO A 133 6.41 -1.43 16.07
CA PRO A 133 5.31 -0.99 16.92
C PRO A 133 4.07 -0.63 16.11
N VAL A 134 2.99 -1.37 16.35
CA VAL A 134 1.69 -1.15 15.71
C VAL A 134 1.13 0.23 16.08
N ALA A 135 0.30 0.79 15.18
CA ALA A 135 -0.34 2.10 15.29
C ALA A 135 0.58 3.34 15.37
N SER A 136 1.87 3.20 15.69
CA SER A 136 2.79 4.32 15.89
C SER A 136 2.92 5.27 14.69
N GLN A 137 2.70 4.76 13.48
CA GLN A 137 2.71 5.54 12.24
C GLN A 137 1.49 6.47 12.09
N ILE A 138 0.37 6.19 12.78
CA ILE A 138 -0.88 6.92 12.63
C ILE A 138 -0.76 8.38 13.10
N PRO A 139 -0.29 8.69 14.32
CA PRO A 139 -0.07 10.08 14.72
C PRO A 139 1.06 10.75 13.93
N GLN A 140 2.06 9.99 13.48
CA GLN A 140 3.13 10.51 12.62
C GLN A 140 2.60 10.95 11.25
N ALA A 141 1.68 10.18 10.67
CA ALA A 141 0.99 10.53 9.43
C ALA A 141 0.15 11.81 9.60
N SER A 142 -0.55 11.96 10.72
CA SER A 142 -1.24 13.21 11.08
C SER A 142 -0.26 14.38 11.20
N GLY A 143 0.91 14.19 11.83
CA GLY A 143 1.96 15.21 11.89
C GLY A 143 2.48 15.63 10.52
N ALA A 144 2.72 14.66 9.61
CA ALA A 144 3.11 14.95 8.23
C ALA A 144 2.03 15.71 7.47
N ALA A 145 0.75 15.37 7.67
CA ALA A 145 -0.37 16.05 7.05
C ALA A 145 -0.53 17.49 7.57
N LEU A 146 -0.23 17.74 8.85
CA LEU A 146 -0.14 19.09 9.40
C LEU A 146 0.95 19.90 8.71
N ALA A 147 2.12 19.31 8.46
CA ALA A 147 3.20 19.98 7.74
C ALA A 147 2.82 20.33 6.30
N ILE A 148 2.13 19.43 5.59
CA ILE A 148 1.58 19.67 4.24
C ILE A 148 0.60 20.85 4.27
N LYS A 149 -0.34 20.84 5.23
CA LYS A 149 -1.31 21.92 5.39
C LYS A 149 -0.63 23.25 5.68
N TYR A 150 0.38 23.27 6.55
CA TYR A 150 1.14 24.47 6.89
C TYR A 150 1.90 25.03 5.66
N LYS A 151 2.44 24.15 4.80
CA LYS A 151 3.11 24.54 3.56
C LYS A 151 2.15 24.95 2.44
N GLY A 152 0.85 24.68 2.57
CA GLY A 152 -0.15 25.00 1.54
C GLY A 152 0.01 24.20 0.23
N THR A 153 0.60 23.01 0.30
CA THR A 153 0.78 22.12 -0.87
C THR A 153 -0.45 21.24 -1.13
N ASP A 154 -0.56 20.66 -2.32
CA ASP A 154 -1.68 19.79 -2.73
C ASP A 154 -1.47 18.30 -2.41
N GLN A 155 -0.39 17.97 -1.70
CA GLN A 155 -0.07 16.60 -1.28
C GLN A 155 -1.10 16.09 -0.26
N VAL A 156 -1.27 14.78 -0.19
CA VAL A 156 -1.96 14.11 0.93
C VAL A 156 -1.05 13.09 1.61
N VAL A 157 -1.43 12.69 2.82
CA VAL A 157 -0.81 11.54 3.51
C VAL A 157 -1.78 10.38 3.50
N VAL A 158 -1.33 9.18 3.14
CA VAL A 158 -2.06 7.94 3.39
C VAL A 158 -1.31 7.12 4.44
N THR A 159 -2.04 6.61 5.43
CA THR A 159 -1.52 5.64 6.38
C THR A 159 -2.42 4.42 6.40
N CYS A 160 -1.81 3.24 6.35
CA CYS A 160 -2.53 1.98 6.41
C CYS A 160 -2.29 1.31 7.78
N PHE A 161 -3.25 0.52 8.25
CA PHE A 161 -3.17 -0.25 9.49
C PHE A 161 -4.23 -1.34 9.54
N GLY A 162 -3.99 -2.38 10.33
CA GLY A 162 -4.98 -3.41 10.60
C GLY A 162 -6.01 -2.96 11.65
N GLU A 163 -7.19 -3.58 11.62
CA GLU A 163 -8.23 -3.50 12.65
C GLU A 163 -7.69 -3.63 14.08
N GLY A 164 -6.72 -4.52 14.33
CA GLY A 164 -6.12 -4.70 15.66
C GLY A 164 -5.38 -3.46 16.16
N SER A 165 -4.84 -2.63 15.25
CA SER A 165 -4.17 -1.37 15.60
C SER A 165 -5.15 -0.31 16.14
N THR A 166 -6.45 -0.49 15.94
CA THR A 166 -7.48 0.44 16.45
C THR A 166 -7.63 0.41 17.96
N ALA A 167 -7.12 -0.65 18.62
CA ALA A 167 -7.12 -0.78 20.08
C ALA A 167 -5.98 0.00 20.75
N GLU A 168 -5.01 0.49 19.98
CA GLU A 168 -3.88 1.26 20.49
C GLU A 168 -4.23 2.74 20.72
N GLY A 169 -3.58 3.36 21.71
CA GLY A 169 -3.79 4.79 22.01
C GLY A 169 -3.43 5.71 20.84
N ASP A 170 -2.39 5.34 20.08
CA ASP A 170 -1.91 6.08 18.91
C ASP A 170 -2.98 6.22 17.82
N PHE A 171 -3.87 5.23 17.67
CA PHE A 171 -5.00 5.31 16.75
C PHE A 171 -5.94 6.46 17.16
N HIS A 172 -6.33 6.51 18.43
CA HIS A 172 -7.21 7.56 18.94
C HIS A 172 -6.58 8.95 18.80
N GLU A 173 -5.31 9.08 19.19
CA GLU A 173 -4.59 10.35 19.12
C GLU A 173 -4.47 10.85 17.67
N GLY A 174 -4.04 9.98 16.76
CA GLY A 174 -3.82 10.34 15.37
C GLY A 174 -5.10 10.81 14.66
N LEU A 175 -6.22 10.10 14.86
CA LEU A 175 -7.51 10.48 14.26
C LEU A 175 -8.08 11.76 14.88
N ASN A 176 -8.01 11.91 16.21
CA ASN A 176 -8.51 13.10 16.88
C ASN A 176 -7.73 14.35 16.45
N TRP A 177 -6.41 14.26 16.39
CA TRP A 177 -5.54 15.35 15.92
C TRP A 177 -5.86 15.74 14.47
N ALA A 178 -6.00 14.75 13.58
CA ALA A 178 -6.38 15.00 12.20
C ALA A 178 -7.74 15.67 12.05
N GLY A 179 -8.73 15.23 12.84
CA GLY A 179 -10.08 15.78 12.83
C GLY A 179 -10.14 17.25 13.27
N ILE A 180 -9.55 17.56 14.43
CA ILE A 180 -9.55 18.93 14.98
C ILE A 180 -8.86 19.90 14.02
N HIS A 181 -7.73 19.47 13.44
CA HIS A 181 -6.96 20.32 12.54
C HIS A 181 -7.41 20.24 11.09
N LYS A 182 -8.42 19.44 10.72
CA LYS A 182 -8.89 19.22 9.35
C LYS A 182 -7.71 18.95 8.40
N LEU A 183 -6.96 17.89 8.70
CA LEU A 183 -5.71 17.55 8.02
C LEU A 183 -5.94 16.73 6.73
N PRO A 184 -5.08 16.89 5.70
CA PRO A 184 -5.14 16.11 4.46
C PRO A 184 -4.53 14.72 4.66
N VAL A 185 -5.19 13.87 5.45
CA VAL A 185 -4.75 12.50 5.74
C VAL A 185 -5.87 11.49 5.50
N ILE A 186 -5.50 10.35 4.92
CA ILE A 186 -6.35 9.20 4.67
C ILE A 186 -5.91 8.07 5.60
N PHE A 187 -6.84 7.60 6.43
CA PHE A 187 -6.66 6.45 7.31
C PHE A 187 -7.28 5.22 6.66
N LEU A 188 -6.44 4.31 6.16
CA LEU A 188 -6.87 3.06 5.52
C LEU A 188 -6.79 1.91 6.52
N CYS A 189 -7.95 1.55 7.09
CA CYS A 189 -8.08 0.38 7.96
C CYS A 189 -8.35 -0.87 7.11
N GLU A 190 -7.55 -1.91 7.28
CA GLU A 190 -7.71 -3.20 6.61
C GLU A 190 -8.26 -4.23 7.63
N ASN A 191 -9.47 -4.73 7.39
CA ASN A 191 -10.27 -5.61 8.27
C ASN A 191 -10.90 -6.75 7.46
#